data_AF-A0A3D3XQB8-F1
#
_entry.id   AF-A0A3D3XQB8-F1
#
_cell.length_a   1.000
_cell.length_b   1.000
_cell.length_c   1.000
_cell.angle_alpha   90.00
_cell.angle_beta   90.00
_cell.angle_gamma   90.00
#
_symmetry.space_group_name_H-M   'P 1'
#
loop_
_entity.id
_entity.type
_entity.pdbx_description
1 polymer ?
#
loop_
_entity_poly.entity_id
_entity_poly.type
_entity_poly.pdbx_seq_one_letter_code
_entity_poly.pdbx_strand_id
1 'polypeptide(L)'
;ALIEYKAALEADPENSDAMYMCGLVYIDRANKITEQMNSLSLSESRKYDSLKRKQKGVFEQSLSYFENAREMNPEDLDIIRALAEVYRKVGNYEKSMEMSERLK
;
A
#
# COMPACT_ATOMS: atom_id res chain seq x y z
N ALA A 1 -5.20 7.85 13.45
CA ALA A 1 -5.21 7.34 12.06
C ALA A 1 -5.67 5.87 11.98
N LEU A 2 -4.80 4.85 11.97
CA LEU A 2 -5.26 3.46 11.67
C LEU A 2 -6.36 2.93 12.58
N ILE A 3 -6.29 3.21 13.89
CA ILE A 3 -7.31 2.77 14.84
C ILE A 3 -8.68 3.40 14.52
N GLU A 4 -8.69 4.69 14.22
CA GLU A 4 -9.92 5.43 13.87
C GLU A 4 -10.51 4.94 12.55
N TYR A 5 -9.68 4.73 11.52
CA TYR A 5 -10.16 4.19 10.24
C TYR A 5 -10.68 2.76 10.37
N LYS A 6 -10.05 1.93 11.22
CA LYS A 6 -10.58 0.58 11.50
C LYS A 6 -11.90 0.63 12.25
N ALA A 7 -12.07 1.53 13.22
CA ALA A 7 -13.35 1.73 13.90
C ALA A 7 -14.44 2.20 12.92
N ALA A 8 -14.09 3.05 11.93
CA ALA A 8 -15.01 3.41 10.86
C ALA A 8 -15.43 2.19 10.02
N LEU A 9 -14.50 1.28 9.71
CA LEU A 9 -14.80 0.03 8.99
C LEU A 9 -15.61 -0.99 9.82
N GLU A 10 -15.53 -0.94 11.16
CA GLU A 10 -16.40 -1.73 12.03
C GLU A 10 -17.84 -1.22 12.00
N ALA A 11 -18.03 0.10 11.87
CA ALA A 11 -19.34 0.72 11.76
C ALA A 11 -19.94 0.63 10.34
N ASP A 12 -19.09 0.75 9.33
CA ASP A 12 -19.44 0.70 7.91
C ASP A 12 -18.38 -0.11 7.14
N PRO A 13 -18.59 -1.43 6.97
CA PRO A 13 -17.65 -2.30 6.27
C PRO A 13 -17.48 -2.00 4.78
N GLU A 14 -18.34 -1.19 4.16
CA GLU A 14 -18.29 -0.84 2.73
C GLU A 14 -17.66 0.54 2.49
N ASN A 15 -17.17 1.19 3.55
CA ASN A 15 -16.59 2.52 3.46
C ASN A 15 -15.25 2.53 2.72
N SER A 16 -15.30 2.76 1.40
CA SER A 16 -14.12 2.80 0.52
C SER A 16 -13.08 3.81 0.97
N ASP A 17 -13.52 4.96 1.49
CA ASP A 17 -12.62 6.04 1.93
C ASP A 17 -11.82 5.61 3.17
N ALA A 18 -12.47 4.96 4.14
CA ALA A 18 -11.80 4.43 5.33
C ALA A 18 -10.83 3.29 4.96
N MET A 19 -11.16 2.45 3.98
CA MET A 19 -10.25 1.45 3.43
C MET A 19 -9.04 2.12 2.76
N TYR A 20 -9.28 3.11 1.90
CA TYR A 20 -8.23 3.89 1.25
C TYR A 20 -7.30 4.54 2.28
N MET A 21 -7.86 5.20 3.30
CA MET A 21 -7.08 5.80 4.38
C MET A 21 -6.28 4.76 5.20
N CYS A 22 -6.82 3.56 5.42
CA CYS A 22 -6.04 2.46 6.00
C CYS A 22 -4.84 2.10 5.12
N GLY A 23 -5.04 1.95 3.81
CA GLY A 23 -3.97 1.69 2.84
C GLY A 23 -2.86 2.75 2.92
N LEU A 24 -3.22 4.04 2.90
CA LEU A 24 -2.25 5.13 3.03
C LEU A 24 -1.42 5.08 4.32
N VAL A 25 -2.01 4.65 5.45
CA VAL A 25 -1.23 4.45 6.69
C VAL A 25 -0.17 3.36 6.52
N TYR A 26 -0.45 2.29 5.78
CA TYR A 26 0.57 1.27 5.50
C TYR A 26 1.63 1.76 4.49
N ILE A 27 1.28 2.63 3.54
CA ILE A 27 2.27 3.31 2.68
C ILE A 27 3.26 4.13 3.50
N ASP A 28 2.77 4.96 4.42
CA ASP A 28 3.63 5.74 5.32
C ASP A 28 4.58 4.84 6.14
N ARG A 29 4.07 3.71 6.64
CA ARG A 29 4.88 2.71 7.35
C ARG A 29 5.95 2.09 6.45
N ALA A 30 5.61 1.75 5.21
CA ALA A 30 6.58 1.20 4.27
C ALA A 30 7.66 2.23 3.91
N ASN A 31 7.28 3.51 3.76
CA ASN A 31 8.20 4.62 3.50
C ASN A 31 9.18 4.84 4.65
N LYS A 32 8.72 4.75 5.91
CA LYS A 32 9.61 4.78 7.09
C LYS A 32 10.61 3.61 7.11
N ILE A 33 10.26 2.47 6.53
CA ILE A 33 11.21 1.35 6.38
C ILE A 33 12.20 1.67 5.25
N THR A 34 11.76 2.29 4.15
CA THR A 34 12.65 2.79 3.08
C THR A 34 13.70 3.76 3.63
N GLU A 35 13.29 4.70 4.48
CA GLU A 35 14.20 5.65 5.13
C GLU A 35 15.26 4.92 5.96
N GLN A 36 14.85 3.91 6.75
CA GLN A 36 15.78 3.07 7.49
C GLN A 36 16.76 2.34 6.55
N MET A 37 16.28 1.78 5.44
CA MET A 37 17.12 1.12 4.44
C MET A 37 18.13 2.08 3.82
N ASN A 38 17.73 3.31 3.50
CA ASN A 38 18.58 4.33 2.90
C ASN A 38 19.67 4.83 3.87
N SER A 39 19.46 4.66 5.18
CA SER A 39 20.45 5.01 6.21
C SER A 39 21.53 3.95 6.42
N LEU A 40 21.41 2.77 5.78
CA LEU A 40 22.35 1.67 5.95
C LEU A 40 23.64 1.85 5.14
N SER A 41 24.75 1.42 5.73
CA SER A 41 26.02 1.28 5.02
C SER A 41 26.02 0.06 4.09
N LEU A 42 26.90 0.05 3.08
CA LEU A 42 27.06 -1.10 2.18
C LEU A 42 27.43 -2.42 2.90
N SER A 43 28.03 -2.32 4.09
CA SER A 43 28.40 -3.48 4.92
C SER A 43 27.20 -4.16 5.60
N GLU A 44 26.05 -3.48 5.66
CA GLU A 44 24.83 -3.94 6.34
C GLU A 44 23.85 -4.67 5.40
N SER A 45 24.35 -5.37 4.37
CA SER A 45 23.53 -6.06 3.37
C SER A 45 22.46 -6.99 3.96
N ARG A 46 22.79 -7.76 5.00
CA ARG A 46 21.83 -8.64 5.71
C ARG A 46 20.66 -7.88 6.34
N LYS A 47 20.95 -6.70 6.92
CA LYS A 47 19.92 -5.85 7.52
C LYS A 47 19.07 -5.19 6.45
N TYR A 48 19.69 -4.75 5.35
CA TYR A 48 18.98 -4.24 4.18
C TYR A 48 17.98 -5.27 3.64
N ASP A 49 18.39 -6.52 3.43
CA ASP A 49 17.52 -7.59 2.94
C ASP A 49 16.36 -7.88 3.91
N SER A 50 16.63 -7.85 5.21
CA SER A 50 15.59 -8.01 6.23
C SER A 50 14.56 -6.87 6.20
N LEU A 51 15.02 -5.63 6.10
CA LEU A 51 14.12 -4.47 5.99
C LEU A 51 13.36 -4.48 4.66
N LYS A 52 13.99 -4.88 3.55
CA LYS A 52 13.33 -5.00 2.24
C LYS A 52 12.17 -6.01 2.28
N ARG A 53 12.36 -7.17 2.92
CA ARG A 53 11.26 -8.14 3.13
C ARG A 53 10.16 -7.57 4.00
N LYS A 54 10.51 -6.88 5.10
CA LYS A 54 9.53 -6.22 5.98
C LYS A 54 8.74 -5.14 5.23
N GLN A 55 9.42 -4.29 4.46
CA GLN A 55 8.83 -3.25 3.63
C GLN A 55 7.84 -3.84 2.64
N LYS A 56 8.22 -4.91 1.93
CA LYS A 56 7.33 -5.60 1.00
C LYS A 56 6.06 -6.11 1.68
N GLY A 57 6.19 -6.76 2.85
CA GLY A 57 5.02 -7.22 3.62
C GLY A 57 4.09 -6.07 4.07
N VAL A 58 4.65 -4.89 4.37
CA VAL A 58 3.85 -3.71 4.70
C VAL A 58 3.14 -3.13 3.47
N PHE A 59 3.78 -3.13 2.30
CA PHE A 59 3.11 -2.78 1.04
C PHE A 59 2.00 -3.78 0.69
N GLU A 60 2.17 -5.07 0.96
CA GLU A 60 1.12 -6.08 0.75
C GLU A 60 -0.09 -5.85 1.68
N GLN A 61 0.13 -5.38 2.91
CA GLN A 61 -0.96 -4.93 3.79
C GLN A 61 -1.71 -3.73 3.21
N SER A 62 -0.99 -2.74 2.68
CA SER A 62 -1.61 -1.61 1.98
C SER A 62 -2.44 -2.07 0.78
N LEU A 63 -1.93 -3.05 0.04
CA LEU A 63 -2.55 -3.55 -1.17
C LEU A 63 -3.93 -4.16 -0.89
N SER A 64 -4.04 -4.98 0.16
CA SER A 64 -5.32 -5.58 0.55
C SER A 64 -6.39 -4.54 0.84
N TYR A 65 -6.04 -3.42 1.50
CA TYR A 65 -6.99 -2.33 1.73
C TYR A 65 -7.42 -1.63 0.45
N PHE A 66 -6.48 -1.36 -0.47
CA PHE A 66 -6.83 -0.72 -1.74
C PHE A 66 -7.60 -1.63 -2.69
N GLU A 67 -7.34 -2.94 -2.68
CA GLU A 67 -8.11 -3.92 -3.45
C GLU A 67 -9.57 -3.95 -2.96
N ASN A 68 -9.79 -4.01 -1.64
CA ASN A 68 -11.13 -3.93 -1.06
C ASN A 68 -11.80 -2.57 -1.35
N ALA A 69 -11.05 -1.47 -1.25
CA ALA A 69 -11.58 -0.14 -1.55
C ALA A 69 -12.08 -0.04 -3.01
N ARG A 70 -11.34 -0.65 -3.94
CA ARG A 70 -11.72 -0.72 -5.36
C ARG A 70 -12.94 -1.60 -5.59
N GLU A 71 -13.12 -2.67 -4.82
CA GLU A 71 -14.34 -3.49 -4.90
C GLU A 71 -15.59 -2.65 -4.56
N MET A 72 -15.47 -1.73 -3.60
CA MET A 72 -16.56 -0.85 -3.17
C MET A 72 -16.76 0.34 -4.12
N ASN A 73 -15.67 0.94 -4.61
CA ASN A 73 -15.70 2.05 -5.56
C ASN A 73 -14.73 1.82 -6.73
N PRO A 74 -15.14 1.10 -7.78
CA PRO A 74 -14.25 0.68 -8.87
C PRO A 74 -13.70 1.82 -9.72
N GLU A 75 -14.40 2.96 -9.79
CA GLU A 75 -14.11 4.09 -10.67
C GLU A 75 -13.33 5.21 -9.97
N ASP A 76 -12.99 5.04 -8.69
CA ASP A 76 -12.18 5.98 -7.95
C ASP A 76 -10.73 6.01 -8.46
N LEU A 77 -10.37 7.13 -9.10
CA LEU A 77 -9.06 7.31 -9.71
C LEU A 77 -7.91 7.37 -8.69
N ASP A 78 -8.18 7.77 -7.44
CA ASP A 78 -7.16 7.81 -6.39
C ASP A 78 -6.86 6.41 -5.87
N ILE A 79 -7.88 5.55 -5.74
CA ILE A 79 -7.71 4.12 -5.44
C ILE A 79 -6.96 3.42 -6.58
N ILE A 80 -7.35 3.66 -7.83
CA ILE A 80 -6.67 3.07 -9.01
C ILE A 80 -5.20 3.49 -9.05
N ARG A 81 -4.90 4.78 -8.83
CA ARG A 81 -3.52 5.29 -8.80
C ARG A 81 -2.71 4.67 -7.67
N ALA A 82 -3.29 4.54 -6.48
CA ALA A 82 -2.64 3.90 -5.36
C ALA A 82 -2.34 2.41 -5.63
N LEU A 83 -3.30 1.67 -6.20
CA LEU A 83 -3.08 0.28 -6.62
C LEU A 83 -1.95 0.15 -7.65
N ALA A 84 -1.96 0.99 -8.68
CA ALA A 84 -0.90 1.00 -9.70
C ALA A 84 0.49 1.16 -9.07
N GLU A 85 0.64 2.10 -8.12
CA GLU A 85 1.89 2.32 -7.43
C GLU A 85 2.29 1.11 -6.56
N VAL A 86 1.38 0.62 -5.72
CA VAL A 86 1.68 -0.44 -4.75
C VAL A 86 1.98 -1.77 -5.43
N TYR A 87 1.22 -2.14 -6.46
CA TYR A 87 1.50 -3.32 -7.27
C TYR A 87 2.94 -3.29 -7.81
N ARG A 88 3.40 -2.12 -8.30
CA ARG A 88 4.79 -1.94 -8.73
C ARG A 88 5.78 -2.14 -7.58
N LYS A 89 5.50 -1.59 -6.39
CA LYS A 89 6.38 -1.72 -5.21
C LYS A 89 6.53 -3.16 -4.73
N VAL A 90 5.48 -3.99 -4.84
CA VAL A 90 5.54 -5.42 -4.49
C VAL A 90 6.05 -6.31 -5.63
N GLY A 91 6.28 -5.74 -6.81
CA GLY A 91 6.81 -6.42 -8.00
C GLY A 91 5.75 -7.06 -8.89
N ASN A 92 4.47 -6.75 -8.69
CA ASN A 92 3.38 -7.18 -9.57
C ASN A 92 3.18 -6.16 -10.71
N TYR A 93 4.11 -6.16 -11.66
CA TYR A 93 4.11 -5.19 -12.76
C TYR A 93 2.92 -5.34 -13.71
N GLU A 94 2.40 -6.56 -13.89
CA GLU A 94 1.22 -6.82 -14.72
C GLU A 94 0.00 -6.08 -14.19
N LYS A 95 -0.38 -6.30 -12.92
CA LYS A 95 -1.50 -5.58 -12.30
C LYS A 95 -1.25 -4.08 -12.18
N SER A 96 0.00 -3.66 -12.01
CA SER A 96 0.36 -2.23 -12.01
C SER A 96 0.05 -1.57 -13.36
N MET A 97 0.38 -2.23 -14.47
CA MET A 97 0.06 -1.76 -15.82
C MET A 97 -1.44 -1.76 -16.07
N GLU A 98 -2.14 -2.83 -15.70
CA GLU A 98 -3.61 -2.93 -15.78
C GLU A 98 -4.29 -1.72 -15.11
N MET A 99 -3.88 -1.38 -13.89
CA MET A 99 -4.43 -0.21 -13.19
C MET A 99 -4.03 1.11 -13.85
N SER A 100 -2.80 1.21 -14.35
CA SER A 100 -2.33 2.44 -15.02
C SER A 100 -3.06 2.70 -16.33
N GLU A 101 -3.51 1.66 -17.04
CA GLU A 101 -4.30 1.79 -18.26
C GLU A 101 -5.68 2.39 -18.00
N ARG A 102 -6.26 2.13 -16.83
CA ARG A 102 -7.54 2.73 -16.40
C ARG A 102 -7.45 4.23 -16.07
N LEU A 103 -6.24 4.80 -16.00
CA LEU A 103 -6.00 6.22 -15.71
C LEU A 103 -5.81 7.08 -16.97
N LYS A 104 -5.88 6.48 -18.16
CA LYS A 104 -5.72 7.17 -19.46
C LYS A 104 -7.06 7.62 -20.01
#